data_AF-A0A5J4TH32-F1
#
_entry.id   AF-A0A5J4TH32-F1
#
_cell.length_a   1.000
_cell.length_b   1.000
_cell.length_c   1.000
_cell.angle_alpha   90.00
_cell.angle_beta   90.00
_cell.angle_gamma   90.00
#
_symmetry.space_group_name_H-M   'P 1'
#
loop_
_entity.id
_entity.type
_entity.pdbx_description
1 polymer ?
#
loop_
_entity_poly.entity_id
_entity_poly.type
_entity_poly.pdbx_seq_one_letter_code
_entity_poly.pdbx_strand_id
1 'polypeptide(L)'
;SGTETKYDLTGASYSTTTSSLNNAQYGKNLFIKAFYLSAAVPIHTTASPTKTKIGAGLDSYEKANPTNLMGYDNAIGTFAIPLYYVYTTVNPLVFHVNNPTSSFQIGSGNNNKYCGHLGWPCLTIEYSIQLTGNSIEKKIGIINGFKLSSFLEIDQNGKEVKIINSLSDSGDATDIKSILNIENYGKFSVTNGTLTFDKITFSININALEEYIITGSTQSTKIQIDNCIMKTTTASSTIKTGLVEVEYGILSITNLNVEDMIIQEQSIIKVDEGTNVGIVSIIGSTFENITRTGDNQKGGVIEGYLGSNNGQLRVSSTFKDCKVSNTDGYGGAIYIMISDDLLNMFDLSGTSYSGCDAQYGKSLFIEAYNLRTAVPIHTESSLTKTKIGAGSDEYEKVNLYNLMGYDGADTLAIPLYY
;
A
#
# COMPACT_ATOMS: atom_id res chain seq x y z
N SER A 1 20.12 -22.99 28.12
CA SER A 1 21.33 -22.24 27.71
C SER A 1 22.53 -23.19 27.77
N GLY A 2 23.53 -23.02 26.90
CA GLY A 2 24.80 -23.79 26.98
C GLY A 2 25.00 -24.89 25.92
N THR A 3 24.53 -24.72 24.69
CA THR A 3 24.86 -25.64 23.58
C THR A 3 25.87 -25.07 22.59
N GLU A 4 26.07 -23.74 22.55
CA GLU A 4 26.97 -23.07 21.59
C GLU A 4 28.47 -23.36 21.79
N THR A 5 28.83 -24.06 22.87
CA THR A 5 30.20 -24.50 23.20
C THR A 5 30.40 -26.01 23.06
N LYS A 6 29.36 -26.76 22.71
CA LYS A 6 29.41 -28.23 22.66
C LYS A 6 29.99 -28.79 21.36
N TYR A 7 30.23 -27.94 20.37
CA TYR A 7 30.86 -28.31 19.11
C TYR A 7 31.70 -27.14 18.60
N ASP A 8 32.76 -27.46 17.89
CA ASP A 8 33.56 -26.51 17.13
C ASP A 8 34.05 -27.24 15.86
N LEU A 9 33.52 -26.82 14.72
CA LEU A 9 33.89 -27.31 13.40
C LEU A 9 34.81 -26.32 12.68
N THR A 10 35.45 -25.41 13.42
CA THR A 10 36.48 -24.53 12.86
C THR A 10 37.56 -25.36 12.18
N GLY A 11 37.81 -25.09 10.90
CA GLY A 11 38.74 -25.86 10.07
C GLY A 11 38.12 -27.00 9.27
N ALA A 12 36.83 -27.32 9.47
CA ALA A 12 36.09 -28.18 8.55
C ALA A 12 36.01 -27.51 7.16
N SER A 13 36.11 -28.32 6.12
CA SER A 13 35.92 -27.89 4.73
C SER A 13 34.85 -28.77 4.10
N TYR A 14 33.84 -28.12 3.53
CA TYR A 14 32.70 -28.78 2.92
C TYR A 14 32.88 -28.84 1.41
N SER A 15 32.49 -29.96 0.81
CA SER A 15 32.60 -30.16 -0.63
C SER A 15 31.74 -29.15 -1.38
N THR A 16 32.33 -28.44 -2.34
CA THR A 16 31.67 -27.41 -3.17
C THR A 16 31.54 -27.80 -4.64
N THR A 17 32.20 -28.88 -5.06
CA THR A 17 32.23 -29.36 -6.44
C THR A 17 31.09 -30.33 -6.73
N THR A 18 30.29 -30.04 -7.77
CA THR A 18 29.05 -30.76 -8.11
C THR A 18 29.23 -32.28 -8.26
N SER A 19 30.38 -32.73 -8.77
CA SER A 19 30.71 -34.15 -8.95
C SER A 19 31.11 -34.89 -7.67
N SER A 20 31.26 -34.19 -6.54
CA SER A 20 31.64 -34.77 -5.25
C SER A 20 30.82 -34.19 -4.09
N LEU A 21 29.64 -33.63 -4.37
CA LEU A 21 28.75 -33.13 -3.32
C LEU A 21 28.30 -34.29 -2.44
N ASN A 22 28.45 -34.11 -1.13
CA ASN A 22 27.74 -34.93 -0.17
C ASN A 22 26.23 -34.73 -0.40
N ASN A 23 25.46 -35.82 -0.34
CA ASN A 23 24.02 -35.78 -0.63
C ASN A 23 23.27 -36.55 0.46
N ALA A 24 22.40 -35.85 1.18
CA ALA A 24 21.50 -36.42 2.16
C ALA A 24 20.10 -35.81 2.02
N GLN A 25 19.12 -36.42 2.68
CA GLN A 25 17.70 -36.06 2.55
C GLN A 25 17.41 -34.57 2.79
N TYR A 26 18.13 -33.93 3.71
CA TYR A 26 17.83 -32.57 4.17
C TYR A 26 19.00 -31.60 4.10
N GLY A 27 20.05 -31.94 3.35
CA GLY A 27 21.22 -31.08 3.22
C GLY A 27 22.39 -31.81 2.56
N LYS A 28 23.37 -31.04 2.11
CA LYS A 28 24.55 -31.60 1.45
C LYS A 28 25.64 -31.93 2.45
N ASN A 29 26.06 -30.97 3.27
CA ASN A 29 27.31 -31.10 4.02
C ASN A 29 27.15 -31.13 5.55
N LEU A 30 26.30 -30.27 6.11
CA LEU A 30 26.06 -30.22 7.55
C LEU A 30 24.57 -30.21 7.84
N PHE A 31 24.16 -30.99 8.85
CA PHE A 31 22.81 -30.95 9.39
C PHE A 31 22.84 -30.84 10.92
N ILE A 32 22.27 -29.77 11.48
CA ILE A 32 22.17 -29.58 12.93
C ILE A 32 20.71 -29.71 13.38
N LYS A 33 20.40 -30.74 14.17
CA LYS A 33 19.11 -30.85 14.86
C LYS A 33 19.23 -30.34 16.29
N ALA A 34 18.44 -29.33 16.66
CA ALA A 34 18.47 -28.74 17.98
C ALA A 34 17.05 -28.45 18.50
N PHE A 35 16.90 -28.35 19.83
CA PHE A 35 15.62 -27.92 20.40
C PHE A 35 15.34 -26.45 20.07
N TYR A 36 16.33 -25.57 20.28
CA TYR A 36 16.35 -24.20 19.76
C TYR A 36 17.55 -24.05 18.83
N LEU A 37 17.31 -23.95 17.52
CA LEU A 37 18.40 -23.90 16.54
C LEU A 37 19.25 -22.63 16.69
N SER A 38 18.63 -21.51 17.06
CA SER A 38 19.31 -20.24 17.38
C SER A 38 20.25 -20.32 18.60
N ALA A 39 20.07 -21.29 19.50
CA ALA A 39 20.99 -21.50 20.62
C ALA A 39 22.16 -22.43 20.23
N ALA A 40 21.97 -23.28 19.23
CA ALA A 40 23.06 -24.07 18.67
C ALA A 40 23.89 -23.23 17.70
N VAL A 41 23.22 -22.42 16.87
CA VAL A 41 23.80 -21.62 15.78
C VAL A 41 23.39 -20.15 16.01
N PRO A 42 24.04 -19.42 16.94
CA PRO A 42 23.68 -18.04 17.21
C PRO A 42 24.01 -17.10 16.04
N ILE A 43 23.44 -15.89 16.04
CA ILE A 43 23.79 -14.86 15.05
C ILE A 43 25.29 -14.60 15.07
N HIS A 44 25.89 -14.55 13.89
CA HIS A 44 27.28 -14.21 13.70
C HIS A 44 27.50 -12.75 14.08
N THR A 45 28.28 -12.55 15.13
CA THR A 45 28.76 -11.23 15.56
C THR A 45 30.24 -11.34 15.89
N THR A 46 30.92 -10.20 16.04
CA THR A 46 32.31 -10.19 16.53
C THR A 46 32.44 -10.85 17.91
N ALA A 47 31.41 -10.76 18.76
CA ALA A 47 31.35 -11.41 20.07
C ALA A 47 30.93 -12.90 20.01
N SER A 48 30.30 -13.35 18.92
CA SER A 48 29.85 -14.73 18.72
C SER A 48 30.10 -15.17 17.26
N PRO A 49 31.31 -15.66 16.93
CA PRO A 49 31.70 -15.97 15.56
C PRO A 49 31.15 -17.31 15.05
N THR A 50 29.82 -17.47 15.00
CA THR A 50 29.15 -18.74 14.67
C THR A 50 29.50 -19.27 13.28
N LYS A 51 29.61 -18.41 12.28
CA LYS A 51 29.98 -18.77 10.90
C LYS A 51 31.26 -19.62 10.87
N THR A 52 32.29 -19.20 11.60
CA THR A 52 33.54 -19.91 11.73
C THR A 52 33.36 -21.24 12.47
N LYS A 53 32.56 -21.26 13.55
CA LYS A 53 32.31 -22.47 14.34
C LYS A 53 31.63 -23.59 13.57
N ILE A 54 30.77 -23.29 12.60
CA ILE A 54 30.11 -24.31 11.77
C ILE A 54 30.89 -24.62 10.50
N GLY A 55 32.10 -24.08 10.31
CA GLY A 55 32.89 -24.26 9.09
C GLY A 55 32.23 -23.68 7.82
N ALA A 56 31.34 -22.70 7.96
CA ALA A 56 30.69 -22.08 6.81
C ALA A 56 31.70 -21.30 5.96
N GLY A 57 31.55 -21.38 4.64
CA GLY A 57 32.40 -20.68 3.69
C GLY A 57 32.10 -19.18 3.61
N LEU A 58 32.17 -18.63 2.39
CA LEU A 58 31.72 -17.25 2.15
C LEU A 58 30.20 -17.16 2.26
N ASP A 59 29.68 -16.06 2.80
CA ASP A 59 28.23 -15.84 2.92
C ASP A 59 27.54 -15.84 1.55
N SER A 60 28.21 -15.27 0.54
CA SER A 60 27.75 -15.31 -0.84
C SER A 60 27.61 -16.75 -1.37
N TYR A 61 28.50 -17.66 -0.97
CA TYR A 61 28.43 -19.06 -1.36
C TYR A 61 27.32 -19.81 -0.62
N GLU A 62 27.20 -19.64 0.69
CA GLU A 62 26.16 -20.30 1.49
C GLU A 62 24.76 -19.81 1.11
N LYS A 63 24.63 -18.52 0.80
CA LYS A 63 23.40 -17.93 0.25
C LYS A 63 23.04 -18.53 -1.11
N ALA A 64 24.01 -18.68 -2.01
CA ALA A 64 23.79 -19.29 -3.33
C ALA A 64 23.51 -20.80 -3.24
N ASN A 65 23.87 -21.44 -2.13
CA ASN A 65 23.72 -22.87 -1.89
C ASN A 65 23.00 -23.13 -0.56
N PRO A 66 21.73 -22.72 -0.41
CA PRO A 66 21.05 -22.74 0.89
C PRO A 66 20.90 -24.16 1.46
N THR A 67 20.97 -25.20 0.63
CA THR A 67 20.91 -26.60 1.05
C THR A 67 22.25 -27.16 1.52
N ASN A 68 23.32 -26.36 1.52
CA ASN A 68 24.65 -26.80 1.92
C ASN A 68 24.73 -27.12 3.41
N LEU A 69 24.30 -26.16 4.24
CA LEU A 69 24.29 -26.22 5.69
C LEU A 69 22.85 -26.03 6.15
N MET A 70 22.28 -27.06 6.76
CA MET A 70 20.86 -27.10 7.11
C MET A 70 20.70 -27.42 8.59
N GLY A 71 19.54 -27.11 9.16
CA GLY A 71 19.22 -27.47 10.52
C GLY A 71 17.75 -27.63 10.78
N TYR A 72 17.41 -28.12 11.96
CA TYR A 72 16.04 -28.31 12.40
C TYR A 72 15.85 -27.70 13.78
N ASP A 73 14.86 -26.82 13.90
CA ASP A 73 14.44 -26.23 15.16
C ASP A 73 13.21 -27.01 15.67
N ASN A 74 13.40 -27.89 16.66
CA ASN A 74 12.30 -28.72 17.16
C ASN A 74 11.20 -27.89 17.84
N ALA A 75 11.47 -26.65 18.26
CA ALA A 75 10.45 -25.77 18.82
C ALA A 75 9.50 -25.20 17.75
N ILE A 76 9.88 -25.25 16.46
CA ILE A 76 9.10 -24.74 15.32
C ILE A 76 8.56 -25.90 14.47
N GLY A 77 9.27 -27.02 14.42
CA GLY A 77 8.72 -28.35 14.16
C GLY A 77 8.25 -28.65 12.74
N THR A 78 8.53 -27.81 11.73
CA THR A 78 7.84 -27.90 10.44
C THR A 78 8.72 -28.30 9.24
N PHE A 79 10.02 -27.95 9.16
CA PHE A 79 10.92 -28.33 8.06
C PHE A 79 12.37 -27.92 8.36
N ALA A 80 13.31 -28.38 7.52
CA ALA A 80 14.72 -28.03 7.61
C ALA A 80 14.98 -26.59 7.13
N ILE A 81 15.85 -25.88 7.85
CA ILE A 81 16.13 -24.45 7.70
C ILE A 81 17.59 -24.29 7.26
N PRO A 82 17.88 -23.57 6.17
CA PRO A 82 19.24 -23.17 5.83
C PRO A 82 19.89 -22.41 6.97
N LEU A 83 21.03 -22.89 7.47
CA LEU A 83 21.71 -22.28 8.61
C LEU A 83 22.15 -20.85 8.31
N TYR A 84 22.37 -20.52 7.03
CA TYR A 84 22.63 -19.15 6.58
C TYR A 84 21.63 -18.14 7.16
N TYR A 85 20.32 -18.42 7.10
CA TYR A 85 19.28 -17.54 7.64
C TYR A 85 19.14 -17.59 9.17
N VAL A 86 19.86 -18.51 9.83
CA VAL A 86 19.88 -18.62 11.29
C VAL A 86 21.00 -17.75 11.87
N TYR A 87 22.19 -17.76 11.27
CA TYR A 87 23.35 -17.00 11.76
C TYR A 87 23.52 -15.62 11.12
N THR A 88 22.71 -15.25 10.12
CA THR A 88 22.75 -13.89 9.54
C THR A 88 21.55 -13.06 9.97
N THR A 89 21.71 -11.74 9.96
CA THR A 89 20.61 -10.80 10.15
C THR A 89 19.95 -10.48 8.81
N VAL A 90 18.67 -10.13 8.83
CA VAL A 90 17.98 -9.55 7.66
C VAL A 90 18.65 -8.22 7.29
N ASN A 91 19.16 -8.10 6.07
CA ASN A 91 19.86 -6.92 5.57
C ASN A 91 19.42 -6.59 4.12
N PRO A 92 19.06 -5.32 3.80
CA PRO A 92 18.69 -4.27 4.77
C PRO A 92 17.54 -4.78 5.65
N LEU A 93 17.25 -4.14 6.80
CA LEU A 93 16.17 -4.54 7.73
C LEU A 93 14.75 -4.42 7.10
N VAL A 94 14.53 -5.12 6.00
CA VAL A 94 13.34 -5.23 5.17
C VAL A 94 12.94 -6.69 5.21
N PHE A 95 11.85 -6.96 5.90
CA PHE A 95 11.36 -8.31 6.11
C PHE A 95 10.49 -8.68 4.93
N HIS A 96 11.03 -9.53 4.05
CA HIS A 96 10.35 -9.92 2.83
C HIS A 96 9.21 -10.89 3.09
N VAL A 97 8.13 -10.76 2.31
CA VAL A 97 6.96 -11.65 2.34
C VAL A 97 6.71 -12.29 0.98
N ASN A 98 6.25 -13.54 1.00
CA ASN A 98 5.85 -14.30 -0.17
C ASN A 98 4.84 -15.38 0.23
N ASN A 99 3.57 -15.28 -0.17
CA ASN A 99 2.56 -16.29 0.15
C ASN A 99 2.01 -16.99 -1.11
N PRO A 100 2.80 -17.88 -1.72
CA PRO A 100 2.38 -18.55 -2.94
C PRO A 100 1.17 -19.46 -2.68
N THR A 101 0.39 -19.71 -3.73
CA THR A 101 -0.79 -20.59 -3.70
C THR A 101 -0.45 -22.08 -3.73
N SER A 102 0.83 -22.44 -3.93
CA SER A 102 1.33 -23.80 -3.93
C SER A 102 1.87 -24.23 -2.55
N SER A 103 2.16 -25.52 -2.40
CA SER A 103 2.84 -26.03 -1.21
C SER A 103 4.19 -25.35 -1.01
N PHE A 104 4.62 -25.27 0.26
CA PHE A 104 5.90 -24.67 0.62
C PHE A 104 7.07 -25.32 -0.12
N GLN A 105 7.92 -24.48 -0.71
CA GLN A 105 9.22 -24.84 -1.25
C GLN A 105 10.26 -23.83 -0.72
N ILE A 106 11.55 -24.17 -0.80
CA ILE A 106 12.60 -23.21 -0.44
C ILE A 106 12.44 -21.95 -1.32
N GLY A 107 12.28 -20.79 -0.67
CA GLY A 107 11.96 -19.51 -1.32
C GLY A 107 10.48 -19.11 -1.24
N SER A 108 9.58 -20.03 -0.90
CA SER A 108 8.22 -19.70 -0.46
C SER A 108 8.24 -19.13 0.96
N GLY A 109 7.26 -18.32 1.32
CA GLY A 109 7.18 -17.76 2.66
C GLY A 109 6.81 -18.78 3.71
N ASN A 110 7.40 -18.64 4.90
CA ASN A 110 7.02 -19.40 6.08
C ASN A 110 7.16 -18.54 7.34
N ASN A 111 6.12 -18.52 8.18
CA ASN A 111 6.16 -17.80 9.44
C ASN A 111 6.98 -18.57 10.49
N ASN A 112 8.26 -18.23 10.59
CA ASN A 112 9.16 -18.71 11.62
C ASN A 112 10.14 -17.59 12.00
N LYS A 113 10.78 -17.71 13.17
CA LYS A 113 11.64 -16.63 13.71
C LYS A 113 12.89 -16.31 12.87
N TYR A 114 13.18 -17.07 11.82
CA TYR A 114 14.31 -16.87 10.90
C TYR A 114 13.87 -16.32 9.54
N CYS A 115 12.57 -16.10 9.33
CA CYS A 115 12.05 -15.56 8.07
C CYS A 115 12.33 -14.06 7.92
N GLY A 116 12.13 -13.56 6.71
CA GLY A 116 12.24 -12.14 6.36
C GLY A 116 13.40 -11.84 5.42
N HIS A 117 14.27 -12.81 5.15
CA HIS A 117 15.28 -12.68 4.11
C HIS A 117 14.64 -12.81 2.72
N LEU A 118 15.26 -12.24 1.69
CA LEU A 118 14.76 -12.34 0.30
C LEU A 118 14.65 -13.80 -0.17
N GLY A 119 15.63 -14.65 0.18
CA GLY A 119 15.62 -16.09 -0.14
C GLY A 119 14.93 -16.97 0.93
N TRP A 120 14.41 -16.36 2.00
CA TRP A 120 13.67 -17.03 3.08
C TRP A 120 12.59 -16.12 3.65
N PRO A 121 11.59 -15.75 2.83
CA PRO A 121 10.60 -14.75 3.21
C PRO A 121 9.65 -15.28 4.30
N CYS A 122 8.98 -14.35 4.97
CA CYS A 122 7.86 -14.67 5.84
C CYS A 122 6.59 -14.98 5.01
N LEU A 123 5.66 -15.73 5.60
CA LEU A 123 4.40 -16.06 4.94
C LEU A 123 3.39 -14.92 5.03
N THR A 124 3.38 -14.13 6.11
CA THR A 124 2.39 -13.05 6.27
C THR A 124 3.04 -11.71 6.62
N ILE A 125 2.38 -10.63 6.19
CA ILE A 125 2.70 -9.25 6.57
C ILE A 125 2.59 -9.10 8.09
N GLU A 126 1.50 -9.60 8.70
CA GLU A 126 1.28 -9.56 10.15
C GLU A 126 2.44 -10.17 10.95
N TYR A 127 2.90 -11.35 10.53
CA TYR A 127 4.01 -12.01 11.23
C TYR A 127 5.31 -11.24 11.06
N SER A 128 5.53 -10.63 9.90
CA SER A 128 6.71 -9.78 9.65
C SER A 128 6.71 -8.54 10.56
N ILE A 129 5.55 -7.92 10.75
CA ILE A 129 5.34 -6.83 11.71
C ILE A 129 5.70 -7.29 13.13
N GLN A 130 5.19 -8.45 13.56
CA GLN A 130 5.48 -9.00 14.89
C GLN A 130 6.97 -9.33 15.07
N LEU A 131 7.61 -9.92 14.05
CA LEU A 131 9.00 -10.34 14.08
C LEU A 131 9.98 -9.16 14.20
N THR A 132 9.66 -8.02 13.56
CA THR A 132 10.46 -6.79 13.70
C THR A 132 10.45 -6.24 15.13
N GLY A 133 9.38 -6.50 15.89
CA GLY A 133 9.21 -6.00 17.24
C GLY A 133 8.96 -4.49 17.33
N ASN A 134 9.22 -3.91 18.49
CA ASN A 134 8.84 -2.53 18.79
C ASN A 134 9.96 -1.50 18.59
N SER A 135 11.23 -1.89 18.53
CA SER A 135 12.36 -0.96 18.56
C SER A 135 12.84 -0.48 17.20
N ILE A 136 12.38 -1.11 16.11
CA ILE A 136 12.83 -0.80 14.75
C ILE A 136 11.67 -0.38 13.86
N GLU A 137 12.01 0.40 12.82
CA GLU A 137 11.11 0.71 11.71
C GLU A 137 10.67 -0.59 11.02
N LYS A 138 9.37 -0.72 10.74
CA LYS A 138 8.81 -1.95 10.16
C LYS A 138 8.79 -1.81 8.64
N LYS A 139 9.80 -2.35 7.96
CA LYS A 139 9.86 -2.40 6.49
C LYS A 139 9.54 -3.80 6.00
N ILE A 140 8.61 -3.89 5.06
CA ILE A 140 8.08 -5.15 4.53
C ILE A 140 8.20 -5.12 3.02
N GLY A 141 8.97 -6.03 2.45
CA GLY A 141 9.16 -6.12 1.00
C GLY A 141 8.30 -7.21 0.38
N ILE A 142 7.41 -6.87 -0.56
CA ILE A 142 6.63 -7.89 -1.28
C ILE A 142 7.48 -8.52 -2.38
N ILE A 143 7.69 -9.83 -2.34
CA ILE A 143 8.39 -10.56 -3.41
C ILE A 143 7.38 -10.97 -4.48
N ASN A 144 7.45 -10.35 -5.67
CA ASN A 144 6.66 -10.66 -6.86
C ASN A 144 5.14 -10.43 -6.70
N GLY A 145 4.50 -11.21 -5.84
CA GLY A 145 3.08 -11.13 -5.55
C GLY A 145 2.78 -11.57 -4.12
N PHE A 146 1.92 -10.83 -3.43
CA PHE A 146 1.35 -11.22 -2.15
C PHE A 146 -0.17 -11.22 -2.25
N LYS A 147 -0.83 -12.31 -1.86
CA LYS A 147 -2.29 -12.40 -1.79
C LYS A 147 -2.77 -11.94 -0.41
N LEU A 148 -3.46 -10.82 -0.36
CA LEU A 148 -4.19 -10.38 0.82
C LEU A 148 -5.64 -10.83 0.70
N SER A 149 -6.02 -11.83 1.50
CA SER A 149 -7.39 -12.38 1.50
C SER A 149 -8.12 -12.26 2.84
N SER A 150 -7.49 -11.59 3.80
CA SER A 150 -8.00 -11.37 5.15
C SER A 150 -7.75 -9.93 5.56
N PHE A 151 -8.55 -9.49 6.52
CA PHE A 151 -8.40 -8.20 7.18
C PHE A 151 -7.08 -8.15 7.98
N LEU A 152 -6.37 -7.01 7.91
CA LEU A 152 -5.17 -6.73 8.68
C LEU A 152 -5.32 -5.40 9.42
N GLU A 153 -5.22 -5.44 10.74
CA GLU A 153 -5.19 -4.23 11.56
C GLU A 153 -3.75 -3.71 11.74
N ILE A 154 -3.58 -2.40 11.59
CA ILE A 154 -2.33 -1.68 11.87
C ILE A 154 -2.55 -0.79 13.10
N ASP A 155 -2.25 -1.36 14.27
CA ASP A 155 -2.07 -0.63 15.54
C ASP A 155 -0.60 -0.74 15.95
N GLN A 156 0.17 0.33 15.68
CA GLN A 156 1.61 0.33 15.91
C GLN A 156 2.06 1.38 16.92
N ASN A 157 1.16 1.80 17.84
CA ASN A 157 1.49 2.78 18.88
C ASN A 157 2.17 4.04 18.33
N GLY A 158 1.64 4.59 17.23
CA GLY A 158 2.18 5.76 16.54
C GLY A 158 3.36 5.50 15.59
N LYS A 159 3.85 4.26 15.45
CA LYS A 159 4.99 3.92 14.58
C LYS A 159 4.55 3.64 13.15
N GLU A 160 5.54 3.62 12.25
CA GLU A 160 5.33 3.41 10.82
C GLU A 160 5.55 1.95 10.40
N VAL A 161 4.66 1.47 9.54
CA VAL A 161 4.80 0.25 8.73
C VAL A 161 4.93 0.67 7.27
N LYS A 162 6.05 0.31 6.64
CA LYS A 162 6.32 0.53 5.22
C LYS A 162 6.19 -0.78 4.47
N ILE A 163 5.23 -0.85 3.55
CA ILE A 163 5.11 -1.92 2.57
C ILE A 163 5.68 -1.39 1.26
N ILE A 164 6.80 -1.96 0.85
CA ILE A 164 7.62 -1.45 -0.24
C ILE A 164 7.90 -2.54 -1.27
N ASN A 165 8.40 -2.12 -2.44
CA ASN A 165 8.94 -3.06 -3.38
C ASN A 165 10.09 -3.88 -2.77
N SER A 166 10.23 -5.15 -3.15
CA SER A 166 11.36 -5.94 -2.65
C SER A 166 12.71 -5.31 -3.03
N LEU A 167 13.62 -5.29 -2.07
CA LEU A 167 15.02 -4.86 -2.22
C LEU A 167 15.95 -6.07 -2.29
N SER A 168 17.11 -5.87 -2.90
CA SER A 168 18.22 -6.82 -2.81
C SER A 168 18.83 -6.80 -1.39
N ASP A 169 19.69 -7.76 -1.08
CA ASP A 169 20.43 -7.79 0.19
C ASP A 169 21.40 -6.60 0.37
N SER A 170 21.75 -5.89 -0.71
CA SER A 170 22.52 -4.64 -0.67
C SER A 170 21.64 -3.41 -0.44
N GLY A 171 20.31 -3.59 -0.47
CA GLY A 171 19.32 -2.52 -0.32
C GLY A 171 18.99 -1.79 -1.60
N ASP A 172 19.39 -2.32 -2.75
CA ASP A 172 19.04 -1.76 -4.06
C ASP A 172 17.61 -2.18 -4.44
N ALA A 173 16.89 -1.30 -5.13
CA ALA A 173 15.59 -1.64 -5.69
C ALA A 173 15.74 -2.80 -6.68
N THR A 174 14.85 -3.79 -6.60
CA THR A 174 14.82 -4.88 -7.58
C THR A 174 13.85 -4.57 -8.73
N ASP A 175 14.06 -5.21 -9.89
CA ASP A 175 13.09 -5.20 -11.00
C ASP A 175 11.86 -6.08 -10.74
N ILE A 176 11.77 -6.69 -9.55
CA ILE A 176 10.66 -7.57 -9.18
C ILE A 176 9.43 -6.70 -8.94
N LYS A 177 8.40 -6.90 -9.79
CA LYS A 177 7.09 -6.27 -9.60
C LYS A 177 6.58 -6.63 -8.21
N SER A 178 6.14 -5.66 -7.43
CA SER A 178 5.65 -5.89 -6.07
C SER A 178 4.14 -5.74 -6.06
N ILE A 179 3.46 -6.84 -6.36
CA ILE A 179 2.01 -6.88 -6.57
C ILE A 179 1.32 -7.29 -5.27
N LEU A 180 0.39 -6.47 -4.80
CA LEU A 180 -0.51 -6.82 -3.71
C LEU A 180 -1.86 -7.21 -4.30
N ASN A 181 -2.14 -8.50 -4.34
CA ASN A 181 -3.38 -9.05 -4.88
C ASN A 181 -4.46 -9.03 -3.80
N ILE A 182 -5.51 -8.24 -4.02
CA ILE A 182 -6.63 -8.09 -3.09
C ILE A 182 -7.75 -9.04 -3.49
N GLU A 183 -8.15 -9.94 -2.59
CA GLU A 183 -9.24 -10.90 -2.80
C GLU A 183 -10.08 -11.04 -1.52
N ASN A 184 -11.33 -11.49 -1.64
CA ASN A 184 -12.19 -11.77 -0.49
C ASN A 184 -12.19 -10.60 0.54
N TYR A 185 -11.81 -10.89 1.79
CA TYR A 185 -11.77 -9.93 2.90
C TYR A 185 -10.45 -9.13 2.99
N GLY A 186 -9.61 -9.14 1.94
CA GLY A 186 -8.30 -8.50 1.97
C GLY A 186 -8.37 -6.98 2.15
N LYS A 187 -8.05 -6.50 3.35
CA LYS A 187 -8.15 -5.07 3.72
C LYS A 187 -7.13 -4.68 4.77
N PHE A 188 -6.82 -3.40 4.87
CA PHE A 188 -6.05 -2.79 5.94
C PHE A 188 -6.93 -1.81 6.72
N SER A 189 -6.98 -1.94 8.04
CA SER A 189 -7.51 -0.89 8.91
C SER A 189 -6.36 -0.30 9.70
N VAL A 190 -6.09 0.99 9.51
CA VAL A 190 -5.12 1.72 10.30
C VAL A 190 -5.87 2.31 11.47
N THR A 191 -5.58 1.81 12.67
CA THR A 191 -6.20 2.27 13.92
C THR A 191 -5.23 3.13 14.74
N ASN A 192 -3.92 3.01 14.52
CA ASN A 192 -2.92 3.83 15.21
C ASN A 192 -1.54 3.77 14.52
N GLY A 193 -0.98 4.92 14.17
CA GLY A 193 0.34 5.02 13.53
C GLY A 193 0.26 5.26 12.02
N THR A 194 1.35 4.96 11.32
CA THR A 194 1.48 5.25 9.88
C THR A 194 1.56 3.96 9.06
N LEU A 195 0.78 3.88 7.99
CA LEU A 195 0.91 2.85 6.96
C LEU A 195 1.34 3.49 5.64
N THR A 196 2.49 3.08 5.13
CA THR A 196 3.07 3.60 3.89
C THR A 196 3.18 2.49 2.85
N PHE A 197 2.72 2.78 1.64
CA PHE A 197 2.95 1.96 0.44
C PHE A 197 3.88 2.73 -0.51
N ASP A 198 4.98 2.12 -0.94
CA ASP A 198 5.89 2.70 -1.94
C ASP A 198 6.17 1.69 -3.05
N LYS A 199 5.91 2.08 -4.31
CA LYS A 199 6.11 1.25 -5.52
C LYS A 199 5.36 -0.08 -5.48
N ILE A 200 4.13 -0.05 -4.97
CA ILE A 200 3.24 -1.21 -4.93
C ILE A 200 2.21 -1.15 -6.06
N THR A 201 1.95 -2.30 -6.68
CA THR A 201 0.80 -2.47 -7.57
C THR A 201 -0.33 -3.14 -6.80
N PHE A 202 -1.39 -2.41 -6.49
CA PHE A 202 -2.66 -2.97 -6.00
C PHE A 202 -3.37 -3.64 -7.18
N SER A 203 -3.56 -4.96 -7.08
CA SER A 203 -4.23 -5.76 -8.12
C SER A 203 -5.50 -6.37 -7.54
N ILE A 204 -6.66 -5.83 -7.92
CA ILE A 204 -7.94 -6.12 -7.27
C ILE A 204 -8.69 -7.20 -8.03
N ASN A 205 -9.04 -8.27 -7.34
CA ASN A 205 -9.84 -9.35 -7.88
C ASN A 205 -11.33 -9.01 -7.80
N ILE A 206 -12.13 -9.51 -8.76
CA ILE A 206 -13.60 -9.39 -8.75
C ILE A 206 -14.26 -10.01 -7.51
N ASN A 207 -13.57 -10.94 -6.84
CA ASN A 207 -14.03 -11.58 -5.61
C ASN A 207 -13.64 -10.79 -4.35
N ALA A 208 -12.95 -9.65 -4.48
CA ALA A 208 -12.77 -8.72 -3.37
C ALA A 208 -14.15 -8.22 -2.92
N LEU A 209 -14.37 -8.22 -1.60
CA LEU A 209 -15.61 -7.72 -1.04
C LEU A 209 -15.68 -6.20 -1.15
N GLU A 210 -16.90 -5.69 -1.08
CA GLU A 210 -17.20 -4.26 -1.05
C GLU A 210 -16.47 -3.52 0.09
N GLU A 211 -16.49 -2.18 0.06
CA GLU A 211 -15.73 -1.22 0.89
C GLU A 211 -14.35 -0.85 0.31
N TYR A 212 -13.42 -0.36 1.13
CA TYR A 212 -12.12 0.13 0.72
C TYR A 212 -11.00 -0.82 1.13
N ILE A 213 -9.92 -0.85 0.34
CA ILE A 213 -8.72 -1.65 0.65
C ILE A 213 -8.05 -1.12 1.91
N ILE A 214 -8.07 0.19 2.13
CA ILE A 214 -7.41 0.87 3.25
C ILE A 214 -8.42 1.79 3.92
N THR A 215 -8.58 1.66 5.24
CA THR A 215 -9.40 2.59 6.03
C THR A 215 -8.57 3.22 7.14
N GLY A 216 -8.62 4.55 7.27
CA GLY A 216 -8.10 5.29 8.41
C GLY A 216 -9.22 5.57 9.42
N SER A 217 -9.20 4.89 10.58
CA SER A 217 -10.35 4.83 11.50
C SER A 217 -10.15 5.59 12.84
N THR A 218 -8.98 6.18 13.06
CA THR A 218 -8.74 7.04 14.24
C THR A 218 -7.86 8.25 13.91
N GLN A 219 -7.81 9.23 14.82
CA GLN A 219 -7.10 10.51 14.61
C GLN A 219 -5.58 10.36 14.52
N SER A 220 -5.01 9.31 15.12
CA SER A 220 -3.56 9.07 15.11
C SER A 220 -3.09 8.33 13.86
N THR A 221 -3.98 8.16 12.88
CA THR A 221 -3.70 7.40 11.67
C THR A 221 -3.10 8.31 10.60
N LYS A 222 -2.13 7.75 9.88
CA LYS A 222 -1.56 8.36 8.68
C LYS A 222 -1.42 7.30 7.60
N ILE A 223 -1.96 7.56 6.43
CA ILE A 223 -1.84 6.69 5.26
C ILE A 223 -1.01 7.42 4.21
N GLN A 224 0.02 6.74 3.69
CA GLN A 224 0.86 7.26 2.62
C GLN A 224 0.90 6.27 1.46
N ILE A 225 0.68 6.75 0.24
CA ILE A 225 0.71 5.96 -0.98
C ILE A 225 1.60 6.70 -1.97
N ASP A 226 2.76 6.15 -2.30
CA ASP A 226 3.76 6.80 -3.15
C ASP A 226 4.18 5.89 -4.32
N ASN A 227 4.17 6.45 -5.54
CA ASN A 227 4.57 5.77 -6.78
C ASN A 227 3.85 4.43 -7.00
N CYS A 228 2.58 4.35 -6.62
CA CYS A 228 1.79 3.13 -6.69
C CYS A 228 0.95 3.04 -7.96
N ILE A 229 0.49 1.83 -8.27
CA ILE A 229 -0.46 1.57 -9.36
C ILE A 229 -1.66 0.83 -8.78
N MET A 230 -2.87 1.17 -9.20
CA MET A 230 -4.09 0.39 -8.92
C MET A 230 -4.64 -0.16 -10.23
N LYS A 231 -4.95 -1.45 -10.26
CA LYS A 231 -5.52 -2.15 -11.42
C LYS A 231 -6.42 -3.30 -10.99
N THR A 232 -7.19 -3.85 -11.92
CA THR A 232 -7.90 -5.11 -11.72
C THR A 232 -7.03 -6.32 -12.11
N THR A 233 -7.32 -7.50 -11.56
CA THR A 233 -6.67 -8.75 -11.99
C THR A 233 -7.11 -9.18 -13.40
N THR A 234 -8.34 -8.82 -13.77
CA THR A 234 -8.96 -9.12 -15.05
C THR A 234 -9.32 -7.80 -15.73
N ALA A 235 -8.78 -7.54 -16.91
CA ALA A 235 -9.03 -6.28 -17.62
C ALA A 235 -10.53 -6.05 -17.83
N SER A 236 -10.97 -4.79 -17.67
CA SER A 236 -12.36 -4.36 -17.82
C SER A 236 -13.39 -5.04 -16.91
N SER A 237 -12.95 -5.74 -15.85
CA SER A 237 -13.88 -6.29 -14.87
C SER A 237 -14.43 -5.21 -13.95
N THR A 238 -15.71 -5.31 -13.59
CA THR A 238 -16.29 -4.49 -12.52
C THR A 238 -15.86 -5.01 -11.15
N ILE A 239 -15.30 -4.13 -10.33
CA ILE A 239 -15.00 -4.38 -8.91
C ILE A 239 -15.99 -3.60 -8.04
N LYS A 240 -16.06 -3.93 -6.75
CA LYS A 240 -16.90 -3.23 -5.75
C LYS A 240 -16.07 -2.54 -4.67
N THR A 241 -14.77 -2.42 -4.91
CA THR A 241 -13.80 -2.05 -3.87
C THR A 241 -13.09 -0.76 -4.26
N GLY A 242 -13.14 0.24 -3.39
CA GLY A 242 -12.34 1.46 -3.52
C GLY A 242 -10.92 1.27 -2.99
N LEU A 243 -10.03 2.23 -3.22
CA LEU A 243 -8.65 2.13 -2.72
C LEU A 243 -8.55 2.53 -1.25
N VAL A 244 -9.02 3.73 -0.91
CA VAL A 244 -8.84 4.29 0.43
C VAL A 244 -10.03 5.12 0.88
N GLU A 245 -10.43 4.92 2.13
CA GLU A 245 -11.40 5.73 2.85
C GLU A 245 -10.74 6.30 4.11
N VAL A 246 -10.94 7.60 4.32
CA VAL A 246 -10.39 8.31 5.47
C VAL A 246 -11.57 8.83 6.28
N GLU A 247 -11.88 8.12 7.36
CA GLU A 247 -12.84 8.56 8.38
C GLU A 247 -12.16 9.48 9.41
N TYR A 248 -10.86 9.28 9.62
CA TYR A 248 -10.02 10.06 10.53
C TYR A 248 -8.56 10.07 10.06
N GLY A 249 -7.77 11.03 10.57
CA GLY A 249 -6.33 11.05 10.35
C GLY A 249 -5.91 11.67 9.01
N ILE A 250 -4.67 11.43 8.59
CA ILE A 250 -4.04 12.12 7.44
C ILE A 250 -3.87 11.16 6.27
N LEU A 251 -4.15 11.64 5.04
CA LEU A 251 -3.88 10.90 3.80
C LEU A 251 -2.94 11.67 2.89
N SER A 252 -1.89 11.00 2.41
CA SER A 252 -0.97 11.52 1.40
C SER A 252 -0.82 10.51 0.27
N ILE A 253 -1.29 10.89 -0.92
CA ILE A 253 -1.11 10.13 -2.16
C ILE A 253 -0.21 10.92 -3.10
N THR A 254 0.83 10.29 -3.61
CA THR A 254 1.77 10.89 -4.54
C THR A 254 2.05 9.93 -5.68
N ASN A 255 1.94 10.39 -6.93
CA ASN A 255 2.22 9.61 -8.13
C ASN A 255 1.46 8.27 -8.19
N LEU A 256 0.19 8.26 -7.81
CA LEU A 256 -0.68 7.08 -7.99
C LEU A 256 -1.19 7.05 -9.44
N ASN A 257 -1.06 5.91 -10.11
CA ASN A 257 -1.67 5.69 -11.42
C ASN A 257 -2.84 4.70 -11.35
N VAL A 258 -3.98 5.09 -11.90
CA VAL A 258 -5.16 4.23 -12.04
C VAL A 258 -5.74 4.37 -13.44
N GLU A 259 -5.83 3.26 -14.15
CA GLU A 259 -6.27 3.22 -15.55
C GLU A 259 -7.30 2.10 -15.77
N ASP A 260 -8.25 2.34 -16.66
CA ASP A 260 -9.18 1.34 -17.20
C ASP A 260 -9.96 0.56 -16.12
N MET A 261 -10.73 1.28 -15.30
CA MET A 261 -11.40 0.69 -14.15
C MET A 261 -12.91 0.95 -14.16
N ILE A 262 -13.68 -0.10 -13.85
CA ILE A 262 -15.11 -0.01 -13.58
C ILE A 262 -15.34 -0.36 -12.11
N ILE A 263 -15.89 0.57 -11.33
CA ILE A 263 -16.15 0.38 -9.90
C ILE A 263 -17.65 0.52 -9.66
N GLN A 264 -18.27 -0.48 -9.06
CA GLN A 264 -19.66 -0.41 -8.62
C GLN A 264 -19.72 0.21 -7.22
N GLU A 265 -20.66 1.13 -7.02
CA GLU A 265 -20.99 1.88 -5.81
C GLU A 265 -19.87 2.73 -5.20
N GLN A 266 -18.62 2.28 -5.12
CA GLN A 266 -17.51 2.97 -4.44
C GLN A 266 -16.75 3.94 -5.37
N SER A 267 -16.21 5.02 -4.80
CA SER A 267 -15.17 5.83 -5.44
C SER A 267 -13.79 5.18 -5.22
N ILE A 268 -12.75 5.69 -5.89
CA ILE A 268 -11.38 5.25 -5.61
C ILE A 268 -10.94 5.78 -4.23
N ILE A 269 -11.26 7.04 -3.93
CA ILE A 269 -10.87 7.75 -2.73
C ILE A 269 -12.11 8.37 -2.10
N LYS A 270 -12.36 8.04 -0.83
CA LYS A 270 -13.40 8.68 -0.01
C LYS A 270 -12.79 9.42 1.16
N VAL A 271 -13.25 10.65 1.34
CA VAL A 271 -12.90 11.53 2.47
C VAL A 271 -14.19 11.84 3.21
N ASP A 272 -14.32 11.39 4.45
CA ASP A 272 -15.55 11.57 5.21
C ASP A 272 -15.56 12.85 6.05
N GLU A 273 -16.76 13.28 6.44
CA GLU A 273 -17.00 14.36 7.39
C GLU A 273 -16.74 13.90 8.84
N GLY A 274 -15.71 13.07 9.05
CA GLY A 274 -15.36 12.57 10.36
C GLY A 274 -14.84 13.69 11.25
N THR A 275 -15.09 13.58 12.56
CA THR A 275 -14.78 14.65 13.53
C THR A 275 -13.30 15.06 13.60
N ASN A 276 -12.38 14.36 12.92
CA ASN A 276 -10.94 14.67 12.88
C ASN A 276 -10.24 14.05 11.64
N VAL A 277 -10.80 14.18 10.45
CA VAL A 277 -10.01 13.96 9.22
C VAL A 277 -9.03 15.11 9.08
N GLY A 278 -7.74 14.82 9.08
CA GLY A 278 -6.67 15.80 8.91
C GLY A 278 -6.51 16.26 7.45
N ILE A 279 -5.31 16.69 7.09
CA ILE A 279 -5.00 17.08 5.70
C ILE A 279 -5.08 15.84 4.81
N VAL A 280 -5.76 15.97 3.67
CA VAL A 280 -5.75 14.99 2.59
C VAL A 280 -5.05 15.62 1.40
N SER A 281 -4.02 14.95 0.86
CA SER A 281 -3.20 15.46 -0.23
C SER A 281 -3.04 14.42 -1.33
N ILE A 282 -3.41 14.75 -2.57
CA ILE A 282 -3.36 13.87 -3.74
C ILE A 282 -2.64 14.60 -4.87
N ILE A 283 -1.35 14.28 -5.07
CA ILE A 283 -0.44 15.09 -5.91
C ILE A 283 0.23 14.22 -6.97
N GLY A 284 0.30 14.71 -8.21
CA GLY A 284 1.02 14.04 -9.30
C GLY A 284 0.41 12.71 -9.73
N SER A 285 -0.83 12.42 -9.32
CA SER A 285 -1.53 11.19 -9.66
C SER A 285 -2.23 11.32 -11.01
N THR A 286 -2.49 10.19 -11.65
CA THR A 286 -3.24 10.10 -12.91
C THR A 286 -4.37 9.10 -12.76
N PHE A 287 -5.56 9.52 -13.17
CA PHE A 287 -6.77 8.70 -13.20
C PHE A 287 -7.35 8.77 -14.61
N GLU A 288 -7.32 7.66 -15.33
CA GLU A 288 -7.74 7.59 -16.73
C GLU A 288 -8.78 6.48 -16.95
N ASN A 289 -9.85 6.80 -17.69
CA ASN A 289 -10.89 5.85 -18.09
C ASN A 289 -11.51 5.11 -16.88
N ILE A 290 -11.94 5.89 -15.89
CA ILE A 290 -12.59 5.38 -14.67
C ILE A 290 -14.09 5.54 -14.82
N THR A 291 -14.86 4.45 -14.65
CA THR A 291 -16.33 4.50 -14.63
C THR A 291 -16.85 4.00 -13.30
N ARG A 292 -17.52 4.86 -12.54
CA ARG A 292 -18.27 4.46 -11.35
C ARG A 292 -19.74 4.23 -11.71
N THR A 293 -20.30 3.09 -11.31
CA THR A 293 -21.67 2.67 -11.62
C THR A 293 -22.48 2.43 -10.34
N GLY A 294 -23.81 2.54 -10.40
CA GLY A 294 -24.72 2.30 -9.27
C GLY A 294 -25.93 3.24 -9.38
N ASP A 295 -26.56 3.58 -8.25
CA ASP A 295 -27.52 4.71 -8.16
C ASP A 295 -26.91 5.92 -7.42
N ASN A 296 -27.22 7.16 -7.85
CA ASN A 296 -26.80 8.43 -7.23
C ASN A 296 -25.27 8.61 -6.98
N GLN A 297 -24.41 8.23 -7.93
CA GLN A 297 -22.94 8.32 -7.75
C GLN A 297 -22.45 9.77 -7.63
N LYS A 298 -21.45 9.96 -6.77
CA LYS A 298 -20.84 11.26 -6.48
C LYS A 298 -19.31 11.16 -6.59
N GLY A 299 -18.73 11.65 -7.69
CA GLY A 299 -17.29 11.52 -7.91
C GLY A 299 -16.93 10.11 -8.39
N GLY A 300 -16.45 9.99 -9.62
CA GLY A 300 -15.93 8.71 -10.12
C GLY A 300 -14.62 8.30 -9.44
N VAL A 301 -13.81 9.28 -9.05
CA VAL A 301 -12.49 9.05 -8.42
C VAL A 301 -12.49 9.51 -6.97
N ILE A 302 -12.86 10.76 -6.70
CA ILE A 302 -12.84 11.35 -5.36
C ILE A 302 -14.26 11.72 -4.95
N GLU A 303 -14.66 11.21 -3.79
CA GLU A 303 -15.87 11.62 -3.09
C GLU A 303 -15.49 12.21 -1.74
N GLY A 304 -15.65 13.53 -1.56
CA GLY A 304 -15.23 14.24 -0.36
C GLY A 304 -16.38 14.91 0.38
N TYR A 305 -16.44 14.70 1.69
CA TYR A 305 -17.35 15.35 2.62
C TYR A 305 -16.53 16.14 3.65
N LEU A 306 -16.68 17.45 3.67
CA LEU A 306 -15.80 18.37 4.39
C LEU A 306 -16.63 19.25 5.35
N GLY A 307 -16.45 19.06 6.65
CA GLY A 307 -17.04 19.86 7.71
C GLY A 307 -16.02 20.67 8.49
N SER A 308 -16.48 21.37 9.53
CA SER A 308 -15.66 22.30 10.33
C SER A 308 -14.45 21.67 11.04
N ASN A 309 -14.45 20.36 11.21
CA ASN A 309 -13.34 19.62 11.84
C ASN A 309 -12.41 18.91 10.83
N ASN A 310 -12.69 19.01 9.53
CA ASN A 310 -11.83 18.47 8.51
C ASN A 310 -10.62 19.38 8.26
N GLY A 311 -9.47 18.77 7.98
CA GLY A 311 -8.35 19.43 7.34
C GLY A 311 -8.65 19.73 5.86
N GLN A 312 -7.73 20.45 5.23
CA GLN A 312 -7.88 20.82 3.83
C GLN A 312 -7.68 19.61 2.90
N LEU A 313 -8.57 19.47 1.91
CA LEU A 313 -8.41 18.56 0.76
C LEU A 313 -7.58 19.23 -0.34
N ARG A 314 -6.38 18.73 -0.61
CA ARG A 314 -5.47 19.24 -1.65
C ARG A 314 -5.35 18.25 -2.79
N VAL A 315 -5.63 18.69 -4.02
CA VAL A 315 -5.54 17.86 -5.22
C VAL A 315 -4.80 18.62 -6.31
N SER A 316 -3.75 18.00 -6.85
CA SER A 316 -2.98 18.48 -7.99
C SER A 316 -2.66 17.30 -8.90
N SER A 317 -3.65 16.82 -9.63
CA SER A 317 -3.59 15.54 -10.37
C SER A 317 -4.32 15.62 -11.72
N THR A 318 -4.17 14.58 -12.55
CA THR A 318 -4.80 14.50 -13.87
C THR A 318 -6.00 13.55 -13.83
N PHE A 319 -7.14 14.00 -14.32
CA PHE A 319 -8.36 13.21 -14.47
C PHE A 319 -8.78 13.20 -15.94
N LYS A 320 -8.86 12.01 -16.52
CA LYS A 320 -9.19 11.81 -17.92
C LYS A 320 -10.27 10.76 -18.07
N ASP A 321 -11.31 11.07 -18.83
CA ASP A 321 -12.41 10.16 -19.16
C ASP A 321 -13.04 9.49 -17.92
N CYS A 322 -13.10 10.21 -16.79
CA CYS A 322 -13.71 9.74 -15.54
C CYS A 322 -15.22 10.01 -15.54
N LYS A 323 -16.03 8.99 -15.22
CA LYS A 323 -17.47 9.02 -15.45
C LYS A 323 -18.25 8.49 -14.27
N VAL A 324 -19.39 9.14 -14.04
CA VAL A 324 -20.51 8.64 -13.24
C VAL A 324 -21.77 8.59 -14.12
N SER A 325 -22.89 8.11 -13.59
CA SER A 325 -24.17 8.14 -14.29
C SER A 325 -24.52 9.54 -14.82
N ASN A 326 -25.08 9.61 -16.03
CA ASN A 326 -25.53 10.86 -16.65
C ASN A 326 -26.99 11.21 -16.36
N THR A 327 -27.70 10.38 -15.60
CA THR A 327 -29.10 10.60 -15.22
C THR A 327 -29.28 11.15 -13.80
N ASP A 328 -28.33 10.86 -12.92
CA ASP A 328 -28.41 11.10 -11.47
C ASP A 328 -27.04 11.27 -10.79
N GLY A 329 -25.94 11.25 -11.57
CA GLY A 329 -24.58 11.34 -11.05
C GLY A 329 -24.01 12.77 -11.02
N TYR A 330 -23.18 13.04 -10.03
CA TYR A 330 -22.54 14.35 -9.80
C TYR A 330 -21.03 14.22 -9.86
N GLY A 331 -20.35 15.08 -10.63
CA GLY A 331 -18.89 15.10 -10.65
C GLY A 331 -18.29 13.84 -11.27
N GLY A 332 -18.02 13.83 -12.59
CA GLY A 332 -17.47 12.63 -13.24
C GLY A 332 -16.14 12.20 -12.64
N ALA A 333 -15.31 13.16 -12.22
CA ALA A 333 -14.05 12.90 -11.52
C ALA A 333 -14.18 13.12 -10.00
N ILE A 334 -14.60 14.32 -9.60
CA ILE A 334 -14.56 14.79 -8.22
C ILE A 334 -15.93 15.30 -7.80
N TYR A 335 -16.40 14.84 -6.64
CA TYR A 335 -17.50 15.45 -5.90
C TYR A 335 -17.01 15.94 -4.54
N ILE A 336 -17.45 17.13 -4.13
CA ILE A 336 -17.17 17.69 -2.80
C ILE A 336 -18.47 18.21 -2.19
N MET A 337 -18.77 17.80 -0.96
CA MET A 337 -19.79 18.38 -0.10
C MET A 337 -19.12 19.20 1.01
N ILE A 338 -19.60 20.41 1.27
CA ILE A 338 -19.19 21.26 2.40
C ILE A 338 -20.42 21.57 3.24
N SER A 339 -20.44 21.04 4.46
CA SER A 339 -21.63 21.06 5.34
C SER A 339 -21.88 22.40 6.04
N ASP A 340 -20.84 23.21 6.21
CA ASP A 340 -20.85 24.48 6.95
C ASP A 340 -20.40 25.65 6.05
N ASP A 341 -20.57 26.90 6.53
CA ASP A 341 -20.09 28.11 5.84
C ASP A 341 -18.56 28.26 5.98
N LEU A 342 -17.82 27.43 5.25
CA LEU A 342 -16.36 27.27 5.42
C LEU A 342 -15.56 27.71 4.19
N LEU A 343 -14.52 28.50 4.46
CA LEU A 343 -13.54 28.95 3.48
C LEU A 343 -12.32 28.02 3.48
N ASN A 344 -11.70 27.84 2.31
CA ASN A 344 -10.42 27.13 2.13
C ASN A 344 -10.42 25.62 2.49
N MET A 345 -11.58 24.97 2.49
CA MET A 345 -11.68 23.53 2.76
C MET A 345 -11.02 22.63 1.71
N PHE A 346 -10.85 23.14 0.49
CA PHE A 346 -10.15 22.44 -0.57
C PHE A 346 -9.23 23.37 -1.37
N ASP A 347 -8.27 22.76 -2.06
CA ASP A 347 -7.39 23.39 -3.04
C ASP A 347 -7.12 22.38 -4.17
N LEU A 348 -7.71 22.62 -5.34
CA LEU A 348 -7.57 21.80 -6.54
C LEU A 348 -6.56 22.42 -7.53
N SER A 349 -5.69 23.32 -7.06
CA SER A 349 -4.67 23.93 -7.90
C SER A 349 -3.71 22.91 -8.50
N GLY A 350 -3.47 23.05 -9.81
CA GLY A 350 -2.68 22.07 -10.56
C GLY A 350 -3.45 20.82 -10.99
N THR A 351 -4.77 20.77 -10.74
CA THR A 351 -5.62 19.71 -11.28
C THR A 351 -5.99 19.99 -12.74
N SER A 352 -6.06 18.92 -13.54
CA SER A 352 -6.54 18.99 -14.93
C SER A 352 -7.62 17.96 -15.19
N TYR A 353 -8.62 18.34 -16.00
CA TYR A 353 -9.76 17.50 -16.36
C TYR A 353 -9.90 17.41 -17.88
N SER A 354 -10.24 16.23 -18.39
CA SER A 354 -10.52 16.02 -19.82
C SER A 354 -11.46 14.85 -20.05
N GLY A 355 -12.49 15.01 -20.88
CA GLY A 355 -13.38 13.91 -21.28
C GLY A 355 -14.25 13.30 -20.16
N CYS A 356 -14.25 13.87 -18.95
CA CYS A 356 -15.10 13.43 -17.85
C CYS A 356 -16.59 13.67 -18.15
N ASP A 357 -17.47 12.90 -17.52
CA ASP A 357 -18.92 13.01 -17.75
C ASP A 357 -19.76 12.65 -16.50
N ALA A 358 -20.87 13.38 -16.34
CA ALA A 358 -21.85 13.26 -15.25
C ALA A 358 -23.16 13.97 -15.66
N GLN A 359 -24.23 13.81 -14.87
CA GLN A 359 -25.45 14.61 -15.07
C GLN A 359 -25.15 16.10 -14.81
N TYR A 360 -24.50 16.40 -13.70
CA TYR A 360 -24.09 17.75 -13.32
C TYR A 360 -22.63 17.79 -12.91
N GLY A 361 -21.92 18.83 -13.37
CA GLY A 361 -20.49 18.98 -13.16
C GLY A 361 -19.74 17.82 -13.81
N LYS A 362 -19.58 17.87 -15.14
CA LYS A 362 -18.94 16.78 -15.90
C LYS A 362 -17.63 16.32 -15.27
N SER A 363 -16.81 17.26 -14.81
CA SER A 363 -15.56 16.96 -14.13
C SER A 363 -15.68 17.11 -12.61
N LEU A 364 -16.19 18.26 -12.17
CA LEU A 364 -16.24 18.65 -10.76
C LEU A 364 -17.65 19.09 -10.40
N PHE A 365 -18.14 18.57 -9.27
CA PHE A 365 -19.35 19.06 -8.63
C PHE A 365 -19.08 19.45 -7.17
N ILE A 366 -19.53 20.65 -6.78
CA ILE A 366 -19.40 21.16 -5.40
C ILE A 366 -20.79 21.44 -4.82
N GLU A 367 -21.17 20.72 -3.79
CA GLU A 367 -22.32 21.03 -2.94
C GLU A 367 -21.81 21.76 -1.71
N ALA A 368 -22.28 22.97 -1.44
CA ALA A 368 -21.78 23.75 -0.30
C ALA A 368 -22.93 24.47 0.41
N TYR A 369 -22.87 24.56 1.74
CA TYR A 369 -23.81 25.38 2.52
C TYR A 369 -23.93 26.81 2.00
N ASN A 370 -22.78 27.39 1.63
CA ASN A 370 -22.67 28.67 0.97
C ASN A 370 -21.60 28.55 -0.11
N LEU A 371 -22.05 28.36 -1.35
CA LEU A 371 -21.17 28.16 -2.50
C LEU A 371 -20.27 29.37 -2.73
N ARG A 372 -20.75 30.57 -2.37
CA ARG A 372 -19.97 31.80 -2.51
C ARG A 372 -18.81 31.88 -1.52
N THR A 373 -18.93 31.26 -0.35
CA THR A 373 -17.81 31.12 0.58
C THR A 373 -16.86 30.01 0.15
N ALA A 374 -17.39 28.87 -0.29
CA ALA A 374 -16.59 27.73 -0.74
C ALA A 374 -15.76 28.06 -1.99
N VAL A 375 -16.38 28.75 -2.95
CA VAL A 375 -15.82 29.21 -4.23
C VAL A 375 -15.98 30.74 -4.35
N PRO A 376 -15.10 31.53 -3.71
CA PRO A 376 -15.22 32.98 -3.76
C PRO A 376 -15.09 33.59 -5.17
N ILE A 377 -15.64 34.80 -5.29
CA ILE A 377 -15.03 35.92 -6.00
C ILE A 377 -13.65 35.68 -6.64
N HIS A 378 -13.52 35.40 -7.94
CA HIS A 378 -12.22 35.64 -8.57
C HIS A 378 -11.98 37.16 -8.63
N THR A 379 -11.00 37.63 -7.86
CA THR A 379 -10.44 38.98 -8.00
C THR A 379 -8.97 38.84 -8.35
N GLU A 380 -8.33 39.91 -8.84
CA GLU A 380 -6.87 39.89 -9.04
C GLU A 380 -6.09 39.53 -7.77
N SER A 381 -6.71 39.67 -6.58
CA SER A 381 -6.16 39.28 -5.29
C SER A 381 -6.64 37.91 -4.75
N SER A 382 -7.59 37.24 -5.41
CA SER A 382 -8.27 36.02 -4.95
C SER A 382 -8.23 34.97 -6.06
N LEU A 383 -7.28 34.03 -5.98
CA LEU A 383 -6.96 33.03 -7.02
C LEU A 383 -7.96 31.85 -7.09
N THR A 384 -9.28 32.11 -7.03
CA THR A 384 -10.28 31.02 -6.97
C THR A 384 -10.39 30.18 -8.23
N LYS A 385 -10.07 30.72 -9.40
CA LYS A 385 -9.91 29.94 -10.65
C LYS A 385 -8.89 28.82 -10.48
N THR A 386 -7.72 29.17 -9.94
CA THR A 386 -6.64 28.22 -9.65
C THR A 386 -7.09 27.21 -8.59
N LYS A 387 -7.88 27.64 -7.61
CA LYS A 387 -8.37 26.78 -6.52
C LYS A 387 -9.28 25.64 -6.97
N ILE A 388 -10.01 25.75 -8.08
CA ILE A 388 -10.90 24.68 -8.57
C ILE A 388 -10.31 23.86 -9.73
N GLY A 389 -9.08 24.18 -10.18
CA GLY A 389 -8.44 23.52 -11.31
C GLY A 389 -9.14 23.81 -12.65
N ALA A 390 -9.75 24.98 -12.79
CA ALA A 390 -10.41 25.40 -14.04
C ALA A 390 -9.39 25.62 -15.17
N GLY A 391 -9.82 25.35 -16.40
CA GLY A 391 -9.04 25.60 -17.62
C GLY A 391 -8.90 27.10 -17.96
N SER A 392 -8.72 27.43 -19.24
CA SER A 392 -8.76 28.83 -19.68
C SER A 392 -10.18 29.40 -19.56
N ASP A 393 -10.31 30.73 -19.48
CA ASP A 393 -11.63 31.36 -19.38
C ASP A 393 -12.47 31.10 -20.64
N GLU A 394 -11.83 31.08 -21.80
CA GLU A 394 -12.46 30.71 -23.06
C GLU A 394 -12.97 29.28 -23.06
N TYR A 395 -12.24 28.35 -22.43
CA TYR A 395 -12.65 26.97 -22.31
C TYR A 395 -13.86 26.83 -21.40
N GLU A 396 -13.83 27.39 -20.18
CA GLU A 396 -14.94 27.24 -19.24
C GLU A 396 -16.20 27.99 -19.71
N LYS A 397 -16.04 29.13 -20.39
CA LYS A 397 -17.16 29.90 -20.96
C LYS A 397 -17.99 29.12 -21.98
N VAL A 398 -17.36 28.23 -22.75
CA VAL A 398 -18.07 27.36 -23.72
C VAL A 398 -18.43 25.99 -23.16
N ASN A 399 -17.95 25.66 -21.95
CA ASN A 399 -18.17 24.38 -21.26
C ASN A 399 -18.79 24.59 -19.87
N LEU A 400 -19.87 25.37 -19.76
CA LEU A 400 -20.51 25.74 -18.49
C LEU A 400 -20.94 24.56 -17.59
N TYR A 401 -21.10 23.36 -18.17
CA TYR A 401 -21.46 22.14 -17.44
C TYR A 401 -20.27 21.38 -16.87
N ASN A 402 -19.04 21.84 -17.13
CA ASN A 402 -17.82 21.15 -16.72
C ASN A 402 -17.62 21.19 -15.20
N LEU A 403 -17.79 22.39 -14.63
CA LEU A 403 -17.63 22.67 -13.21
C LEU A 403 -18.95 23.27 -12.71
N MET A 404 -19.66 22.55 -11.85
CA MET A 404 -20.98 22.97 -11.35
C MET A 404 -21.07 22.82 -9.83
N GLY A 405 -22.10 23.40 -9.23
CA GLY A 405 -22.39 23.20 -7.82
C GLY A 405 -23.80 23.60 -7.40
N TYR A 406 -24.09 23.33 -6.13
CA TYR A 406 -25.30 23.79 -5.43
C TYR A 406 -24.94 24.80 -4.34
N ASP A 407 -25.82 25.79 -4.13
CA ASP A 407 -25.72 26.79 -3.08
C ASP A 407 -26.77 26.52 -1.99
N GLY A 408 -26.32 26.06 -0.82
CA GLY A 408 -27.17 25.69 0.29
C GLY A 408 -28.13 24.54 -0.05
N ALA A 409 -29.42 24.76 0.20
CA ALA A 409 -30.47 23.78 -0.05
C ALA A 409 -31.05 23.88 -1.48
N ASP A 410 -30.47 24.69 -2.37
CA ASP A 410 -30.95 24.83 -3.73
C ASP A 410 -30.71 23.56 -4.54
N THR A 411 -31.67 23.23 -5.39
CA THR A 411 -31.61 22.06 -6.30
C THR A 411 -31.25 22.45 -7.73
N LEU A 412 -30.96 23.73 -7.97
CA LEU A 412 -30.54 24.24 -9.27
C LEU A 412 -29.02 24.18 -9.37
N ALA A 413 -28.51 23.32 -10.24
CA ALA A 413 -27.07 23.20 -10.45
C ALA A 413 -26.58 24.42 -11.23
N ILE A 414 -25.65 25.16 -10.64
CA ILE A 414 -25.10 26.38 -11.22
C ILE A 414 -23.67 26.18 -11.70
N PRO A 415 -23.28 26.71 -12.88
CA PRO A 415 -21.89 26.75 -13.31
C PRO A 415 -21.02 27.46 -12.27
N LEU A 416 -19.79 27.01 -12.05
CA LEU A 416 -18.82 27.67 -11.16
C LEU A 416 -17.98 28.75 -11.86
N TYR A 417 -18.37 29.11 -13.07
CA TYR A 417 -17.73 30.13 -13.89
C TYR A 417 -18.61 31.38 -13.96
N TYR A 418 -18.13 32.49 -13.39
CA TYR A 418 -18.83 33.79 -13.36
C TYR A 418 -17.89 34.97 -13.61
#